data_AF-A0A9R1RRQ0-F1
#
_entry.id   AF-A0A9R1RRQ0-F1
#
_cell.length_a   1.000
_cell.length_b   1.000
_cell.length_c   1.000
_cell.angle_alpha   90.00
_cell.angle_beta   90.00
_cell.angle_gamma   90.00
#
_symmetry.space_group_name_H-M   'P 1'
#
loop_
_entity.id
_entity.type
_entity.pdbx_description
1 polymer ?
#
loop_
_entity_poly.entity_id
_entity_poly.type
_entity_poly.pdbx_seq_one_letter_code
_entity_poly.pdbx_strand_id
1 'polypeptide(L)'
;MGKDTIADLLTSIRNADMNKKGTVQVVSTNITENIVKILLREGRKTRKGIYRTRTFLKRISRPGLRIYTNYQGIPKVLGGMGIAILKLR
;
A
#
# COMPACT_ATOMS: atom_id res chain seq x y z
N MET A 1 19.13 5.24 12.19
CA MET A 1 18.26 4.47 11.28
C MET A 1 16.86 5.10 11.33
N GLY A 2 16.43 5.83 10.30
CA GLY A 2 15.16 6.57 10.34
C GLY A 2 13.96 5.62 10.31
N LYS A 3 13.03 5.78 11.26
CA LYS A 3 11.84 4.93 11.37
C LYS A 3 10.90 5.19 10.20
N ASP A 4 10.53 4.12 9.51
CA ASP A 4 9.81 4.20 8.24
C ASP A 4 8.37 3.68 8.36
N THR A 5 7.50 4.52 8.91
CA THR A 5 6.14 4.15 9.32
C THR A 5 5.29 3.54 8.19
N ILE A 6 5.51 3.98 6.94
CA ILE A 6 4.75 3.44 5.80
C ILE A 6 5.30 2.07 5.40
N ALA A 7 6.63 1.88 5.42
CA ALA A 7 7.20 0.56 5.16
C ALA A 7 6.77 -0.45 6.23
N ASP A 8 6.72 -0.03 7.50
CA ASP A 8 6.24 -0.83 8.62
C ASP A 8 4.78 -1.23 8.43
N LEU A 9 3.90 -0.29 8.04
CA LEU A 9 2.49 -0.55 7.71
C LEU A 9 2.34 -1.62 6.61
N LEU A 10 3.05 -1.49 5.49
CA LEU A 10 2.90 -2.44 4.38
C LEU A 10 3.44 -3.83 4.75
N THR A 11 4.53 -3.86 5.52
CA THR A 11 5.12 -5.10 6.02
C THR A 11 4.19 -5.78 7.02
N SER A 12 3.56 -5.03 7.92
CA SER A 12 2.64 -5.58 8.91
C SER A 12 1.39 -6.18 8.25
N ILE A 13 0.83 -5.52 7.24
CA ILE A 13 -0.28 -6.06 6.43
C ILE A 13 0.14 -7.36 5.73
N ARG A 14 1.30 -7.36 5.06
CA ARG A 14 1.81 -8.56 4.37
C ARG A 14 2.03 -9.73 5.33
N ASN A 15 2.57 -9.46 6.51
CA ASN A 15 2.77 -10.48 7.53
C ASN A 15 1.44 -10.97 8.11
N ALA A 16 0.43 -10.12 8.24
CA ALA A 16 -0.92 -10.53 8.64
C ALA A 16 -1.53 -11.52 7.66
N ASP A 17 -1.45 -11.19 6.37
CA ASP A 17 -1.98 -12.01 5.28
C ASP A 17 -1.30 -13.39 5.24
N MET A 18 0.04 -13.42 5.31
CA MET A 18 0.80 -14.68 5.34
C MET A 18 0.49 -15.53 6.57
N ASN A 19 0.30 -14.92 7.74
CA ASN A 19 0.03 -15.62 8.99
C ASN A 19 -1.48 -15.79 9.31
N LYS A 20 -2.37 -15.43 8.38
CA LYS A 20 -3.84 -15.47 8.56
C LYS A 20 -4.33 -14.74 9.83
N LYS A 21 -3.66 -13.66 10.23
CA LYS A 21 -4.08 -12.83 11.36
C LYS A 21 -5.24 -11.93 10.95
N GLY A 22 -6.31 -11.91 11.75
CA GLY A 22 -7.49 -11.09 11.48
C GLY A 22 -7.30 -9.60 11.77
N THR A 23 -6.31 -9.23 12.58
CA THR A 23 -6.05 -7.85 13.01
C THR A 23 -4.56 -7.57 13.14
N VAL A 24 -4.18 -6.30 12.96
CA VAL A 24 -2.80 -5.81 13.11
C VAL A 24 -2.85 -4.41 13.71
N GLN A 25 -1.96 -4.14 14.67
CA GLN A 25 -1.74 -2.81 15.21
C GLN A 25 -0.64 -2.09 14.43
N VAL A 26 -0.90 -0.83 14.08
CA VAL A 26 0.03 0.04 13.34
C VAL A 26 0.00 1.44 13.93
N VAL A 27 1.06 2.20 13.71
CA VAL A 27 1.12 3.61 14.15
C VAL A 27 0.09 4.43 13.39
N SER A 28 -0.75 5.16 14.12
CA SER A 28 -1.74 6.04 13.51
C SER A 28 -1.11 7.37 13.11
N THR A 29 -1.25 7.71 11.83
CA THR A 29 -0.86 9.00 11.24
C THR A 29 -1.87 9.30 10.13
N ASN A 30 -2.03 10.58 9.78
CA ASN A 30 -2.92 10.96 8.67
C ASN A 30 -2.59 10.24 7.36
N ILE A 31 -1.30 9.96 7.11
CA ILE A 31 -0.86 9.26 5.90
C ILE A 31 -1.24 7.77 5.97
N THR A 32 -0.97 7.10 7.09
CA THR A 32 -1.29 5.67 7.25
C THR A 32 -2.79 5.43 7.20
N GLU A 33 -3.60 6.29 7.82
CA GLU A 33 -5.06 6.24 7.72
C GLU A 33 -5.56 6.39 6.30
N ASN A 34 -5.07 7.39 5.55
CA ASN A 34 -5.49 7.60 4.17
C ASN A 34 -5.10 6.44 3.25
N ILE A 35 -3.91 5.86 3.44
CA ILE A 35 -3.49 4.66 2.70
C ILE A 35 -4.44 3.49 3.00
N VAL A 36 -4.74 3.24 4.28
CA VAL A 36 -5.66 2.15 4.68
C VAL A 36 -7.06 2.36 4.10
N LYS A 37 -7.60 3.59 4.15
CA LYS A 37 -8.91 3.92 3.55
C LYS A 37 -8.94 3.63 2.04
N ILE A 38 -7.88 3.99 1.31
CA ILE A 38 -7.77 3.69 -0.13
C ILE A 38 -7.72 2.18 -0.35
N LEU A 39 -6.88 1.46 0.39
CA LEU A 39 -6.75 0.00 0.26
C LEU A 39 -8.08 -0.72 0.54
N LEU A 40 -8.82 -0.30 1.57
CA LEU A 40 -10.14 -0.85 1.89
C LEU A 40 -11.16 -0.57 0.78
N ARG A 41 -11.17 0.64 0.24
CA ARG A 41 -12.09 1.02 -0.84
C ARG A 41 -11.84 0.19 -2.09
N GLU A 42 -10.59 0.03 -2.50
CA GLU A 42 -10.23 -0.72 -3.70
C GLU A 42 -10.39 -2.23 -3.49
N GLY A 43 -10.05 -2.76 -2.30
CA GLY A 43 -10.25 -4.16 -1.94
C GLY A 43 -11.73 -4.59 -1.89
N ARG A 44 -12.67 -3.66 -1.66
CA ARG A 44 -14.11 -3.94 -1.74
C ARG A 44 -14.59 -4.15 -3.18
N LYS A 45 -13.96 -3.51 -4.18
CA LYS A 45 -14.31 -3.68 -5.60
C LYS A 45 -13.94 -5.07 -6.14
N THR A 46 -12.91 -5.70 -5.58
CA THR A 46 -12.37 -6.99 -6.06
C THR A 46 -13.10 -8.21 -5.49
N ARG A 47 -14.20 -8.05 -4.73
CA ARG A 47 -14.95 -9.16 -4.09
C ARG A 47 -15.82 -10.01 -5.06
N LYS A 48 -15.35 -10.32 -6.27
CA LYS A 48 -15.95 -11.37 -7.11
C LYS A 48 -14.95 -12.51 -7.32
N GLY A 49 -15.11 -13.57 -6.52
CA GLY A 49 -14.55 -14.90 -6.76
C GLY A 49 -13.26 -15.21 -5.99
N ILE A 50 -13.35 -16.24 -5.12
CA ILE A 50 -12.45 -17.36 -4.75
C ILE A 50 -10.90 -17.25 -4.87
N TYR A 51 -10.33 -16.21 -5.44
CA TYR A 51 -8.88 -15.99 -5.44
C TYR A 51 -8.49 -15.18 -4.19
N ARG A 52 -7.78 -15.85 -3.28
CA ARG A 52 -6.98 -15.19 -2.23
C ARG A 52 -5.89 -14.39 -2.95
N THR A 53 -6.22 -13.18 -3.43
CA THR A 53 -5.25 -12.30 -4.10
C THR A 53 -4.20 -11.89 -3.08
N ARG A 54 -3.06 -12.57 -3.12
CA ARG A 54 -1.83 -12.14 -2.44
C ARG A 54 -1.57 -10.70 -2.84
N THR A 55 -1.77 -9.78 -1.90
CA THR A 55 -1.71 -8.35 -2.23
C THR A 55 -0.26 -7.92 -2.32
N PHE A 56 0.24 -7.67 -3.53
CA PHE A 56 1.61 -7.20 -3.75
C PHE A 56 1.73 -5.72 -3.41
N LEU A 57 1.91 -5.42 -2.12
CA LEU A 57 2.17 -4.06 -1.63
C LEU A 57 3.68 -3.78 -1.67
N LYS A 58 4.08 -2.71 -2.37
CA LYS A 58 5.48 -2.28 -2.45
C LYS A 58 5.60 -0.77 -2.24
N ARG A 59 6.53 -0.38 -1.37
CA ARG A 59 6.90 1.03 -1.19
C ARG A 59 7.94 1.45 -2.21
N ILE A 60 7.59 2.44 -3.04
CA ILE A 60 8.47 3.01 -4.07
C ILE A 60 9.28 4.20 -3.53
N SER A 61 8.63 5.19 -2.92
CA SER A 61 9.30 6.36 -2.31
C SER A 61 9.71 6.07 -0.86
N ARG A 62 11.01 6.09 -0.55
CA ARG A 62 11.59 5.80 0.77
C ARG A 62 12.15 7.07 1.42
N PRO A 63 12.28 7.16 2.76
CA PRO A 63 12.81 8.36 3.42
C PRO A 63 14.20 8.77 2.92
N GLY A 64 15.08 7.80 2.69
CA GLY A 64 16.42 8.04 2.14
C GLY A 64 16.49 8.21 0.62
N LEU A 65 15.37 7.96 -0.10
CA LEU A 65 15.28 8.15 -1.56
C LEU A 65 13.83 8.46 -1.94
N ARG A 66 13.51 9.76 -1.97
CA ARG A 66 12.18 10.24 -2.35
C ARG A 66 12.07 10.29 -3.87
N ILE A 67 11.06 9.63 -4.41
CA ILE A 67 10.77 9.63 -5.85
C ILE A 67 9.58 10.55 -6.08
N TYR A 68 9.77 11.56 -6.93
CA TYR A 68 8.75 12.48 -7.40
C TYR A 68 8.60 12.30 -8.91
N THR A 69 7.37 12.37 -9.39
CA THR A 69 7.07 12.23 -10.81
C THR A 69 5.95 13.17 -11.19
N ASN A 70 5.97 13.64 -12.44
CA ASN A 70 4.86 14.38 -13.03
C ASN A 70 3.77 13.41 -13.51
N TYR A 71 2.63 13.94 -13.97
CA TYR A 71 1.52 13.11 -14.44
C TYR A 71 1.92 12.13 -15.56
N GLN A 72 2.78 12.56 -16.48
CA GLN A 72 3.24 11.73 -17.60
C GLN A 72 4.17 10.59 -17.17
N GLY A 73 4.93 10.78 -16.09
CA GLY A 73 5.86 9.79 -15.55
C GLY A 73 5.27 8.89 -14.47
N ILE A 74 3.95 8.84 -14.30
CA ILE A 74 3.32 7.92 -13.33
C ILE A 74 3.52 6.49 -13.82
N PRO A 75 4.18 5.61 -13.04
CA PRO A 75 4.43 4.24 -13.46
C PRO A 75 3.13 3.44 -13.50
N LYS A 76 2.95 2.66 -14.59
CA LYS A 76 1.87 1.68 -14.69
C LYS A 76 2.20 0.47 -13.82
N VAL A 77 1.34 0.16 -12.85
CA VAL A 77 1.49 -1.02 -11.98
C VAL A 77 0.76 -2.20 -12.62
N LEU A 78 1.41 -3.37 -12.70
CA LEU A 78 0.85 -4.60 -13.30
C LEU A 78 0.21 -4.36 -14.70
N GLY A 79 0.93 -3.68 -15.59
CA GLY A 79 0.43 -3.41 -16.95
C GLY A 79 -0.80 -2.48 -17.01
N GLY A 80 -1.15 -1.79 -15.93
CA GLY A 80 -2.33 -0.93 -15.82
C GLY A 80 -3.46 -1.50 -14.98
N MET A 81 -3.36 -2.75 -14.53
CA MET A 81 -4.35 -3.39 -13.64
C MET A 81 -4.12 -3.07 -12.16
N GLY A 82 -2.93 -2.61 -11.80
CA GLY A 82 -2.57 -2.26 -10.43
C GLY A 82 -2.85 -0.81 -10.08
N ILE A 83 -2.68 -0.48 -8.80
CA ILE A 83 -2.96 0.85 -8.25
C ILE A 83 -1.66 1.46 -7.75
N ALA A 84 -1.38 2.69 -8.19
CA ALA A 84 -0.31 3.52 -7.64
C ALA A 84 -0.92 4.56 -6.69
N ILE A 85 -0.52 4.52 -5.41
CA ILE A 85 -0.91 5.53 -4.43
C ILE A 85 0.16 6.62 -4.41
N LEU A 86 -0.22 7.83 -4.79
CA LEU A 86 0.66 8.99 -4.87
C LEU A 86 0.26 10.01 -3.80
N LYS A 87 1.26 10.70 -3.25
CA LYS A 87 1.00 11.92 -2.46
C LYS A 87 1.20 13.11 -3.37
N LEU A 88 0.11 13.80 -3.66
CA LEU A 88 0.16 15.09 -4.34
C LEU A 88 0.66 16.14 -3.34
N ARG A 89 1.50 17.05 -3.82
CA ARG A 89 1.87 18.28 -3.10
C ARG A 89 1.07 19.42 -3.69
#